data_AF-A0A1I7NC87-F1
#
_entry.id   AF-A0A1I7NC87-F1
#
_cell.length_a   1.000
_cell.length_b   1.000
_cell.length_c   1.000
_cell.angle_alpha   90.00
_cell.angle_beta   90.00
_cell.angle_gamma   90.00
#
_symmetry.space_group_name_H-M   'P 1'
#
loop_
_entity.id
_entity.type
_entity.pdbx_description
1 polymer ?
#
loop_
_entity_poly.entity_id
_entity_poly.type
_entity_poly.pdbx_seq_one_letter_code
_entity_poly.pdbx_strand_id
1 'polypeptide(L)' 'MAPTELTPLTLRGGRVTAGLRDAIFDEANRAGMSVNEFVLTAAAERLAQRGIKFAGVFEPGDLDQMGAAR' A
#
# COMPACT_ATOMS: atom_id res chain seq x y z
N MET A 1 3.64 9.99 -18.71
CA MET A 1 3.82 10.14 -17.25
C MET A 1 2.47 9.87 -16.62
N ALA A 2 2.37 8.98 -15.63
CA ALA A 2 1.09 8.77 -14.93
C ALA A 2 0.73 10.06 -14.16
N PRO A 3 -0.56 10.42 -14.03
CA PRO A 3 -0.99 11.55 -13.21
C PRO A 3 -0.48 11.40 -11.77
N THR A 4 -0.02 12.48 -11.16
CA THR A 4 0.54 12.52 -9.78
C THR A 4 -0.45 13.10 -8.76
N GLU A 5 -1.71 13.26 -9.13
CA GLU A 5 -2.75 13.83 -8.26
C GLU A 5 -3.25 12.78 -7.25
N LEU A 6 -3.32 13.16 -5.96
CA LEU A 6 -3.87 12.31 -4.92
C LEU A 6 -5.36 12.06 -5.15
N THR A 7 -5.75 10.79 -5.26
CA THR A 7 -7.14 10.39 -5.49
C THR A 7 -7.64 9.52 -4.33
N PRO A 8 -8.81 9.81 -3.73
CA PRO A 8 -9.34 9.00 -2.65
C PRO A 8 -9.70 7.60 -3.13
N LEU A 9 -9.19 6.57 -2.44
CA LEU A 9 -9.56 5.18 -2.68
C LEU A 9 -10.56 4.69 -1.63
N THR A 10 -11.78 4.37 -2.06
CA THR A 10 -12.80 3.73 -1.22
C THR A 10 -12.90 2.25 -1.57
N LEU A 11 -12.41 1.36 -0.71
CA LEU A 11 -12.48 -0.09 -0.90
C LEU A 11 -13.91 -0.60 -0.60
N ARG A 12 -14.79 -0.53 -1.60
CA ARG A 12 -16.16 -1.08 -1.48
C ARG A 12 -16.09 -2.61 -1.38
N GLY A 13 -16.60 -3.16 -0.27
CA GLY A 13 -16.71 -4.61 -0.08
C GLY A 13 -15.56 -5.28 0.69
N GLY A 14 -14.73 -4.51 1.41
CA GLY A 14 -13.62 -5.01 2.24
C GLY A 14 -14.06 -5.84 3.46
N ARG A 15 -14.67 -7.01 3.21
CA ARG A 15 -14.94 -8.03 4.23
C ARG A 15 -13.85 -9.08 4.16
N VAL A 16 -13.11 -9.21 5.26
CA VAL A 16 -12.04 -10.20 5.43
C VAL A 16 -12.39 -11.11 6.61
N THR A 17 -11.68 -12.23 6.73
CA THR A 17 -11.77 -13.06 7.94
C THR A 17 -11.24 -12.29 9.15
N ALA A 18 -11.75 -12.60 10.35
CA ALA A 18 -11.32 -11.94 11.58
C ALA A 18 -9.81 -12.09 11.81
N GLY A 19 -9.26 -13.29 11.61
CA GLY A 19 -7.82 -13.52 11.78
C GLY A 19 -6.95 -12.71 10.81
N LEU A 20 -7.40 -12.50 9.57
CA LEU A 20 -6.68 -11.62 8.63
C LEU A 20 -6.77 -10.15 9.08
N ARG A 21 -7.94 -9.72 9.56
CA ARG A 21 -8.08 -8.36 10.12
C ARG A 21 -7.10 -8.17 11.28
N ASP A 22 -7.05 -9.07 12.24
CA ASP A 22 -6.20 -8.93 13.42
C ASP A 22 -4.72 -8.90 13.03
N ALA A 23 -4.30 -9.78 12.13
CA ALA A 23 -2.93 -9.79 11.61
C ALA A 23 -2.54 -8.48 10.91
N ILE A 24 -3.45 -7.90 10.11
CA ILE A 24 -3.22 -6.60 9.47
C ILE A 24 -3.06 -5.49 10.51
N PHE A 25 -3.90 -5.47 11.54
CA PHE A 25 -3.84 -4.45 12.57
C PHE A 25 -2.55 -4.57 13.40
N ASP A 26 -2.17 -5.79 13.78
CA ASP A 26 -0.96 -6.03 14.55
C ASP A 26 0.30 -5.62 13.77
N GLU A 27 0.40 -5.98 12.48
CA GLU A 27 1.56 -5.60 11.68
C GLU A 27 1.58 -4.11 11.33
N ALA A 28 0.43 -3.49 11.06
CA ALA A 28 0.36 -2.03 10.90
C ALA A 28 0.87 -1.31 12.17
N ASN A 29 0.44 -1.77 13.36
CA ASN A 29 0.90 -1.22 14.64
C ASN A 29 2.41 -1.42 14.84
N ARG A 30 2.95 -2.61 14.53
CA ARG A 30 4.39 -2.89 14.63
C ARG A 30 5.22 -2.03 13.69
N ALA A 31 4.70 -1.76 12.49
CA ALA A 31 5.33 -0.89 11.50
C ALA A 31 5.18 0.61 11.84
N GLY A 32 4.40 0.97 12.86
CA GLY A 32 4.10 2.37 13.17
C GLY A 32 3.26 3.07 12.10
N MET A 33 2.45 2.31 11.35
CA MET A 33 1.63 2.77 10.23
C MET A 33 0.14 2.69 10.57
N SER A 34 -0.68 3.51 9.93
CA SER A 34 -2.11 3.24 9.86
C SER A 34 -2.39 1.98 9.04
N VAL A 35 -3.54 1.34 9.27
CA VAL A 35 -3.97 0.16 8.49
C VAL A 35 -4.07 0.48 7.00
N ASN A 36 -4.52 1.70 6.65
CA ASN A 36 -4.59 2.14 5.26
C ASN A 36 -3.18 2.24 4.64
N GLU A 37 -2.24 2.85 5.36
CA GLU A 37 -0.86 2.96 4.88
C GLU A 37 -0.26 1.58 4.66
N PHE A 38 -0.41 0.67 5.62
CA PHE A 38 0.10 -0.69 5.52
C PHE A 38 -0.48 -1.44 4.30
N VAL A 39 -1.80 -1.44 4.13
CA VAL A 39 -2.46 -2.19 3.04
C VAL A 39 -2.11 -1.61 1.66
N LEU A 40 -2.07 -0.28 1.52
CA LEU A 40 -1.74 0.37 0.26
C LEU A 40 -0.27 0.16 -0.11
N THR A 41 0.62 0.21 0.87
CA THR A 41 2.05 -0.10 0.73
C THR A 41 2.24 -1.53 0.23
N ALA A 42 1.64 -2.52 0.90
CA ALA A 42 1.73 -3.92 0.49
C ALA A 42 1.14 -4.18 -0.91
N ALA A 43 0.03 -3.52 -1.24
CA ALA A 43 -0.56 -3.59 -2.58
C ALA A 43 0.37 -2.99 -3.64
N ALA A 44 0.96 -1.83 -3.35
CA ALA A 44 1.91 -1.16 -4.24
C ALA A 44 3.15 -2.01 -4.51
N GLU A 45 3.77 -2.59 -3.46
CA GLU A 45 4.90 -3.52 -3.61
C GLU A 45 4.54 -4.69 -4.54
N ARG A 46 3.35 -5.27 -4.36
CA ARG A 46 2.89 -6.38 -5.20
C ARG A 46 2.70 -5.98 -6.66
N LEU A 47 2.24 -4.76 -6.92
CA LEU A 47 2.09 -4.23 -8.28
C LEU A 47 3.46 -3.94 -8.92
N ALA A 48 4.40 -3.38 -8.16
CA ALA A 48 5.77 -3.10 -8.60
C ALA A 48 6.51 -4.41 -8.96
N GLN A 49 6.40 -5.45 -8.14
CA GLN A 49 6.94 -6.79 -8.43
C GLN A 49 6.37 -7.40 -9.72
N ARG A 50 5.18 -6.98 -10.14
CA ARG A 50 4.54 -7.39 -11.41
C ARG A 50 4.92 -6.49 -12.59
N GLY A 51 5.79 -5.51 -12.39
CA GLY A 51 6.25 -4.57 -13.41
C GLY A 51 5.30 -3.41 -13.70
N ILE A 52 4.26 -3.20 -12.87
CA ILE A 52 3.34 -2.08 -13.04
C ILE A 52 4.04 -0.80 -12.53
N LYS A 53 4.09 0.22 -13.38
CA LYS A 53 4.77 1.49 -13.10
C LYS A 53 3.78 2.55 -12.62
N PHE A 54 4.10 3.20 -11.51
CA PHE A 54 3.38 4.34 -10.94
C PHE A 54 4.38 5.24 -10.20
N ALA A 55 4.02 6.50 -9.97
CA ALA A 55 4.94 7.51 -9.45
C ALA A 55 5.32 7.29 -7.97
N GLY A 56 4.43 6.67 -7.19
CA GLY A 56 4.60 6.37 -5.77
C GLY A 56 3.26 6.00 -5.13
N VAL A 57 3.25 5.70 -3.84
CA VAL A 57 2.07 5.13 -3.14
C VAL A 57 1.19 6.25 -2.59
N PHE A 58 1.79 7.15 -1.83
CA PHE A 58 1.21 8.35 -1.25
C PHE A 58 1.84 9.59 -1.87
N GLU A 59 3.15 9.58 -2.09
CA GLU A 59 3.90 10.66 -2.71
C GLU A 59 4.82 10.11 -3.81
N PRO A 60 5.20 10.92 -4.81
CA PRO A 60 6.17 10.50 -5.82
C PRO A 60 7.51 10.05 -5.18
N GLY A 61 7.99 8.86 -5.54
CA GLY A 61 9.27 8.32 -5.07
C GLY A 61 9.20 7.34 -3.88
N ASP A 62 8.02 7.06 -3.33
CA ASP A 62 7.88 6.14 -2.17
C ASP A 62 8.48 4.75 -2.41
N LEU A 63 8.34 4.21 -3.62
CA LEU A 63 8.84 2.88 -3.96
C LEU A 63 10.38 2.76 -3.90
N ASP A 64 11.08 3.87 -4.17
CA ASP A 64 12.54 3.92 -4.12
C ASP A 64 13.03 3.88 -2.66
N GLN A 65 12.27 4.50 -1.74
CA GLN A 65 12.57 4.51 -0.31
C GLN A 65 12.24 3.16 0.36
N MET A 66 11.26 2.43 -0.17
CA MET A 66 10.83 1.12 0.33
C MET A 66 11.74 -0.05 -0.11
N GLY A 67 12.72 0.19 -0.98
CA GLY A 67 13.62 -0.87 -1.49
C GLY A 67 12.97 -1.85 -2.47
N ALA A 68 11.72 -1.58 -2.90
CA ALA A 68 10.95 -2.39 -3.83
C ALA A 68 11.28 -2.10 -5.31
N ALA A 69 12.05 -1.04 -5.59
CA ALA A 69 12.44 -0.60 -6.93
C ALA A 69 13.75 -1.22 -7.47
N ARG A 70 14.13 -2.42 -7.01
CA ARG A 70 15.30 -3.15 -7.53
C ARG A 70 14.93 -4.29 -8.46
#